data_AF-I7LZE1-F1
#
_entry.id   AF-I7LZE1-F1
#
_cell.length_a   1.000
_cell.length_b   1.000
_cell.length_c   1.000
_cell.angle_alpha   90.00
_cell.angle_beta   90.00
_cell.angle_gamma   90.00
#
_symmetry.space_group_name_H-M   'P 1'
#
loop_
_entity.id
_entity.type
_entity.pdbx_description
1 polymer ?
#
loop_
_entity_poly.entity_id
_entity_poly.type
_entity_poly.pdbx_seq_one_letter_code
_entity_poly.pdbx_strand_id
1 'polypeptide(L)'
;MLIFKSLVKFKLNLRNQNVWFNTLIIFLRLIEERVGKRKRKKEKQNKQSKNKQRYFQQSQKKLKQDSFINIINHNQIIVMEQDKQENQPTVPEEEKKQVQEAQQEVPTENNTLLQTNQWQFWNTQPVPKMDDPFPENSGPIDVIKKPEDVQKEPYNLPAGFEWCNLNLKNKDDLDQLYTLLVENYVEDDDNMFRFDYSREFLRWALSPPGQYEDWLAGVRVTKTKKLVGFISGIPVHMVLQKKDNIKMTEINFLCVNKKLRSKRLAPVLIKEITRRVNIKNMWQAVYTAGVLIPKPISIAQYFHRSLNPKKLIEINFSSLGKNQTMARVQKLYKLPEETTIQGLRPFTKKDAAAVTPLLNKYLEQFDLYHSFSVEDVKHYFTPVENVIYSYVVESQDKQITDFFSFYCLPSTIINHPKHNQLRAAYSYYHFSTATPLKDLIYNALILAKKYDFDVFNALNLMENTQFLDELLFSPGDGNLHYYLYNWRLSEQFKPSQLGMVLV
;
A
#
# COMPACT_ATOMS: atom_id res chain seq x y z
N MET A 1 -17.49 -58.54 7.20
CA MET A 1 -17.41 -59.88 7.83
C MET A 1 -18.58 -59.99 8.81
N LEU A 2 -19.76 -60.43 8.35
CA LEU A 2 -20.21 -61.82 8.40
C LEU A 2 -20.28 -62.37 9.83
N ILE A 3 -21.47 -62.87 10.16
CA ILE A 3 -21.84 -63.73 11.30
C ILE A 3 -22.35 -62.95 12.53
N PHE A 4 -23.66 -62.71 12.53
CA PHE A 4 -24.57 -63.29 13.53
C PHE A 4 -25.97 -63.28 12.87
N LYS A 5 -26.18 -64.10 11.84
CA LYS A 5 -26.84 -65.41 12.00
C LYS A 5 -27.90 -65.39 13.11
N SER A 6 -29.15 -65.19 12.73
CA SER A 6 -30.25 -66.14 12.98
C SER A 6 -31.59 -65.40 12.94
N LEU A 7 -32.14 -65.27 11.73
CA LEU A 7 -33.56 -65.51 11.57
C LEU A 7 -33.81 -66.99 11.96
N VAL A 8 -35.01 -67.25 12.50
CA VAL A 8 -35.60 -68.56 12.83
C VAL A 8 -35.37 -69.03 14.27
N LYS A 9 -36.22 -68.51 15.18
CA LYS A 9 -37.08 -69.30 16.10
C LYS A 9 -37.64 -68.37 17.18
N PHE A 10 -38.93 -68.01 17.09
CA PHE A 10 -39.88 -68.18 18.21
C PHE A 10 -41.27 -67.69 17.79
N LYS A 11 -42.20 -68.65 17.68
CA LYS A 11 -43.64 -68.43 17.78
C LYS A 11 -43.93 -68.40 19.28
N LEU A 12 -44.57 -67.34 19.81
CA LEU A 12 -45.69 -67.40 20.79
C LEU A 12 -45.86 -66.12 21.62
N ASN A 13 -47.15 -65.85 21.88
CA ASN A 13 -47.74 -65.09 22.99
C ASN A 13 -47.96 -63.56 22.86
N LEU A 14 -49.12 -63.27 22.26
CA LEU A 14 -49.98 -62.09 22.36
C LEU A 14 -50.43 -61.75 23.81
N ARG A 15 -49.50 -61.42 24.72
CA ARG A 15 -49.87 -60.83 26.02
C ARG A 15 -49.11 -59.56 26.43
N ASN A 16 -48.23 -59.05 25.57
CA ASN A 16 -47.49 -57.80 25.81
C ASN A 16 -47.75 -56.69 24.77
N GLN A 17 -48.74 -56.86 23.89
CA GLN A 17 -49.01 -55.86 22.84
C GLN A 17 -49.51 -54.52 23.41
N ASN A 18 -50.29 -54.48 24.49
CA ASN A 18 -50.81 -53.21 25.03
C ASN A 18 -49.75 -52.33 25.72
N VAL A 19 -48.67 -52.91 26.27
CA VAL A 19 -47.57 -52.13 26.87
C VAL A 19 -46.64 -51.62 25.78
N TRP A 20 -46.35 -52.42 24.76
CA TRP A 20 -45.54 -52.00 23.61
C TRP A 20 -46.26 -50.96 22.74
N PHE A 21 -47.56 -51.07 22.53
CA PHE A 21 -48.33 -50.10 21.74
C PHE A 21 -48.38 -48.73 22.43
N ASN A 22 -48.62 -48.70 23.75
CA ASN A 22 -48.59 -47.45 24.51
C ASN A 22 -47.20 -46.82 24.59
N THR A 23 -46.15 -47.64 24.71
CA THR A 23 -44.76 -47.15 24.70
C THR A 23 -44.37 -46.62 23.32
N LEU A 24 -44.83 -47.28 22.24
CA LEU A 24 -44.60 -46.84 20.86
C LEU A 24 -45.35 -45.54 20.55
N ILE A 25 -46.59 -45.35 21.03
CA ILE A 25 -47.35 -44.11 20.87
C ILE A 25 -46.68 -42.95 21.62
N ILE A 26 -46.19 -43.17 22.83
CA ILE A 26 -45.44 -42.15 23.59
C ILE A 26 -44.12 -41.81 22.87
N PHE A 27 -43.42 -42.81 22.35
CA PHE A 27 -42.17 -42.61 21.62
C PHE A 27 -42.38 -41.86 20.30
N LEU A 28 -43.45 -42.17 19.56
CA LEU A 28 -43.82 -41.45 18.34
C LEU A 28 -44.23 -40.00 18.63
N ARG A 29 -45.00 -39.73 19.71
CA ARG A 29 -45.29 -38.35 20.15
C ARG A 29 -44.04 -37.57 20.53
N LEU A 30 -43.07 -38.20 21.21
CA LEU A 30 -41.80 -37.57 21.56
C LEU A 30 -40.92 -37.28 20.34
N ILE A 31 -40.97 -38.13 19.31
CA ILE A 31 -40.31 -37.90 18.02
C ILE A 31 -40.99 -36.75 17.28
N GLU A 32 -42.32 -36.72 17.19
CA GLU A 32 -43.05 -35.62 16.55
C GLU A 32 -42.78 -34.28 17.24
N GLU A 33 -42.75 -34.24 18.58
CA GLU A 33 -42.37 -33.03 19.33
C GLU A 33 -40.92 -32.62 19.08
N ARG A 34 -39.96 -33.57 19.01
CA ARG A 34 -38.55 -33.26 18.71
C ARG A 34 -38.36 -32.79 17.27
N VAL A 35 -39.08 -33.36 16.31
CA VAL A 35 -39.06 -32.95 14.90
C VAL A 35 -39.70 -31.58 14.74
N GLY A 36 -40.82 -31.31 15.41
CA GLY A 36 -41.47 -29.99 15.46
C GLY A 36 -40.57 -28.91 16.08
N LYS A 37 -39.90 -29.22 17.20
CA LYS A 37 -38.92 -28.31 17.84
C LYS A 37 -37.68 -28.07 16.95
N ARG A 38 -37.19 -29.08 16.22
CA ARG A 38 -36.07 -28.93 15.26
C ARG A 38 -36.46 -28.12 14.02
N LYS A 39 -37.66 -28.31 13.45
CA LYS A 39 -38.17 -27.48 12.34
C LYS A 39 -38.31 -26.01 12.76
N ARG A 40 -38.91 -25.73 13.94
CA ARG A 40 -39.03 -24.36 14.48
C ARG A 40 -37.66 -23.71 14.76
N LYS A 41 -36.65 -24.48 15.17
CA LYS A 41 -35.28 -23.97 15.39
C LYS A 41 -34.54 -23.66 14.08
N LYS A 42 -34.70 -24.50 13.04
CA LYS A 42 -34.18 -24.24 11.68
C LYS A 42 -34.87 -23.05 11.02
N GLU A 43 -36.19 -22.89 11.16
CA GLU A 43 -36.91 -21.72 10.64
C GLU A 43 -36.49 -20.42 11.34
N LYS A 44 -36.22 -20.45 12.66
CA LYS A 44 -35.66 -19.28 13.39
C LYS A 44 -34.23 -18.95 12.96
N GLN A 45 -33.37 -19.94 12.73
CA GLN A 45 -32.00 -19.71 12.23
C GLN A 45 -31.98 -19.19 10.78
N ASN A 46 -32.85 -19.70 9.91
CA ASN A 46 -32.97 -19.19 8.53
C ASN A 46 -33.60 -17.78 8.48
N LYS A 47 -34.52 -17.43 9.40
CA LYS A 47 -35.00 -16.04 9.53
C LYS A 47 -33.91 -15.10 10.06
N GLN A 48 -33.06 -15.55 10.99
CA GLN A 48 -31.93 -14.75 11.49
C GLN A 48 -30.81 -14.56 10.45
N SER A 49 -30.49 -15.57 9.63
CA SER A 49 -29.50 -15.41 8.56
C SER A 49 -30.01 -14.52 7.43
N LYS A 50 -31.29 -14.67 7.01
CA LYS A 50 -31.92 -13.78 6.02
C LYS A 50 -32.04 -12.34 6.52
N ASN A 51 -32.25 -12.11 7.81
CA ASN A 51 -32.22 -10.77 8.40
C ASN A 51 -30.80 -10.20 8.51
N LYS A 52 -29.77 -10.99 8.87
CA LYS A 52 -28.37 -10.53 8.83
C LYS A 52 -27.91 -10.20 7.40
N GLN A 53 -28.30 -10.98 6.39
CA GLN A 53 -28.02 -10.66 4.99
C GLN A 53 -28.78 -9.42 4.49
N ARG A 54 -30.05 -9.23 4.88
CA ARG A 54 -30.80 -8.00 4.57
C ARG A 54 -30.20 -6.76 5.25
N TYR A 55 -29.75 -6.85 6.50
CA TYR A 55 -29.04 -5.77 7.20
C TYR A 55 -27.67 -5.48 6.55
N PHE A 56 -26.95 -6.51 6.09
CA PHE A 56 -25.68 -6.33 5.38
C PHE A 56 -25.86 -5.72 3.98
N GLN A 57 -26.90 -6.12 3.24
CA GLN A 57 -27.23 -5.51 1.94
C GLN A 57 -27.83 -4.10 2.06
N GLN A 58 -28.58 -3.79 3.12
CA GLN A 58 -29.06 -2.42 3.38
C GLN A 58 -27.96 -1.50 3.91
N SER A 59 -27.02 -1.99 4.74
CA SER A 59 -25.85 -1.20 5.14
C SER A 59 -24.89 -0.96 3.98
N GLN A 60 -24.71 -1.92 3.07
CA GLN A 60 -23.97 -1.66 1.81
C GLN A 60 -24.71 -0.72 0.84
N LYS A 61 -26.05 -0.75 0.78
CA LYS A 61 -26.82 0.26 0.03
C LYS A 61 -26.69 1.65 0.65
N LYS A 62 -26.65 1.77 1.98
CA LYS A 62 -26.50 3.05 2.70
C LYS A 62 -25.07 3.62 2.60
N LEU A 63 -24.05 2.76 2.72
CA LEU A 63 -22.64 3.11 2.45
C LEU A 63 -22.40 3.52 0.98
N LYS A 64 -23.13 2.94 0.02
CA LYS A 64 -23.09 3.37 -1.39
C LYS A 64 -23.89 4.65 -1.68
N GLN A 65 -24.92 4.97 -0.89
CA GLN A 65 -25.73 6.18 -1.08
C GLN A 65 -25.05 7.40 -0.44
N ASP A 66 -24.39 7.22 0.71
CA ASP A 66 -23.61 8.26 1.39
C ASP A 66 -22.28 8.55 0.66
N SER A 67 -21.70 7.55 -0.03
CA SER A 67 -20.51 7.74 -0.87
C SER A 67 -20.79 8.44 -2.20
N PHE A 68 -22.03 8.44 -2.70
CA PHE A 68 -22.38 9.14 -3.96
C PHE A 68 -22.76 10.62 -3.75
N ILE A 69 -23.20 11.01 -2.53
CA ILE A 69 -23.57 12.39 -2.24
C ILE A 69 -22.33 13.26 -1.91
N ASN A 70 -21.26 12.68 -1.35
CA ASN A 70 -20.03 13.44 -1.08
C ASN A 70 -19.10 13.62 -2.30
N ILE A 71 -19.25 12.81 -3.35
CA ILE A 71 -18.47 12.94 -4.59
C ILE A 71 -18.92 14.15 -5.43
N ILE A 72 -20.13 14.68 -5.21
CA ILE A 72 -20.63 15.87 -5.92
C ILE A 72 -20.15 17.18 -5.25
N ASN A 73 -19.84 17.17 -3.95
CA ASN A 73 -19.38 18.36 -3.22
C ASN A 73 -17.84 18.53 -3.17
N HIS A 74 -17.06 17.60 -3.73
CA HIS A 74 -15.59 17.63 -3.69
C HIS A 74 -14.91 18.15 -4.97
N ASN A 75 -15.67 18.69 -5.93
CA ASN A 75 -15.12 19.40 -7.10
C ASN A 75 -15.17 20.93 -6.98
N GLN A 76 -15.44 21.46 -5.78
CA GLN A 76 -15.20 22.86 -5.45
C GLN A 76 -14.46 22.91 -4.13
N ILE A 77 -13.14 23.10 -4.19
CA ILE A 77 -12.32 24.00 -3.35
C ILE A 77 -10.93 23.94 -3.98
N ILE A 78 -10.76 24.78 -5.00
CA ILE A 78 -9.47 25.40 -5.28
C ILE A 78 -9.18 26.21 -4.02
N VAL A 79 -8.16 25.82 -3.24
CA VAL A 79 -7.76 26.56 -2.05
C VAL A 79 -7.32 27.96 -2.48
N MET A 80 -8.21 28.92 -2.25
CA MET A 80 -7.86 30.32 -2.12
C MET A 80 -7.06 30.45 -0.82
N GLU A 81 -5.75 30.66 -0.92
CA GLU A 81 -4.97 31.24 0.16
C GLU A 81 -5.37 32.70 0.29
N GLN A 82 -6.03 33.04 1.41
CA GLN A 82 -6.20 34.42 1.84
C GLN A 82 -4.91 34.89 2.49
N ASP A 83 -4.16 35.71 1.75
CA ASP A 83 -3.11 36.56 2.33
C ASP A 83 -3.74 37.55 3.30
N LYS A 84 -3.35 37.46 4.59
CA LYS A 84 -3.47 38.56 5.53
C LYS A 84 -2.32 39.53 5.24
N GLN A 85 -2.65 40.66 4.62
CA GLN A 85 -1.86 41.89 4.76
C GLN A 85 -2.77 43.02 5.21
N GLU A 86 -2.48 43.52 6.41
CA GLU A 86 -2.97 44.78 6.95
C GLU A 86 -2.46 45.94 6.09
N ASN A 87 -3.35 46.93 5.93
CA ASN A 87 -3.16 48.35 5.57
C ASN A 87 -3.78 48.79 4.24
N GLN A 88 -5.03 49.25 4.33
CA GLN A 88 -5.65 50.17 3.36
C GLN A 88 -5.19 51.62 3.62
N PRO A 89 -5.20 52.46 2.58
CA PRO A 89 -6.09 53.60 2.62
C PRO A 89 -7.12 53.59 1.48
N THR A 90 -8.29 54.12 1.83
CA THR A 90 -9.55 54.32 1.12
C THR A 90 -9.48 54.95 -0.28
N VAL A 91 -10.33 54.48 -1.21
CA VAL A 91 -10.74 55.20 -2.43
C VAL A 91 -12.28 55.16 -2.55
N PRO A 92 -12.95 56.24 -3.04
CA PRO A 92 -14.35 56.56 -2.75
C PRO A 92 -15.44 55.92 -3.63
N GLU A 93 -16.68 56.26 -3.27
CA GLU A 93 -17.93 55.52 -3.40
C GLU A 93 -18.74 55.73 -4.71
N GLU A 94 -18.12 55.65 -5.91
CA GLU A 94 -18.85 55.94 -7.17
C GLU A 94 -19.01 54.79 -8.19
N GLU A 95 -18.57 53.55 -7.92
CA GLU A 95 -18.74 52.42 -8.86
C GLU A 95 -19.76 51.35 -8.39
N LYS A 96 -20.82 51.74 -7.69
CA LYS A 96 -21.89 50.81 -7.22
C LYS A 96 -23.17 50.78 -8.06
N LYS A 97 -23.19 51.32 -9.29
CA LYS A 97 -24.44 51.46 -10.07
C LYS A 97 -24.46 50.92 -11.51
N GLN A 98 -23.61 49.95 -11.87
CA GLN A 98 -23.68 49.32 -13.20
C GLN A 98 -23.71 47.78 -13.23
N VAL A 99 -23.97 47.09 -12.11
CA VAL A 99 -23.94 45.60 -12.06
C VAL A 99 -25.33 44.97 -11.83
N GLN A 100 -26.43 45.73 -11.97
CA GLN A 100 -27.78 45.23 -11.65
C GLN A 100 -28.76 45.03 -12.82
N GLU A 101 -28.29 44.97 -14.08
CA GLU A 101 -29.18 44.74 -15.23
C GLU A 101 -28.68 43.73 -16.29
N ALA A 102 -27.84 42.75 -15.92
CA ALA A 102 -27.47 41.66 -16.83
C ALA A 102 -27.75 40.28 -16.22
N GLN A 103 -29.02 39.98 -15.96
CA GLN A 103 -29.52 38.63 -15.71
C GLN A 103 -30.65 38.31 -16.68
N GLN A 104 -30.30 37.91 -17.90
CA GLN A 104 -31.17 37.15 -18.80
C GLN A 104 -30.32 36.32 -19.78
N GLU A 105 -30.51 34.99 -19.68
CA GLU A 105 -30.25 33.93 -20.67
C GLU A 105 -28.82 33.71 -21.21
N VAL A 106 -28.13 32.68 -20.70
CA VAL A 106 -27.06 31.95 -21.42
C VAL A 106 -27.27 30.43 -21.25
N PRO A 107 -27.27 29.61 -22.32
CA PRO A 107 -27.61 28.19 -22.24
C PRO A 107 -26.54 27.33 -21.57
N THR A 108 -26.99 26.18 -21.06
CA THR A 108 -26.24 25.05 -20.49
C THR A 108 -25.23 24.43 -21.47
N GLU A 109 -24.03 25.02 -21.59
CA GLU A 109 -22.85 24.39 -22.24
C GLU A 109 -21.67 24.15 -21.28
N ASN A 110 -21.75 24.59 -20.02
CA ASN A 110 -20.59 24.56 -19.10
C ASN A 110 -20.32 23.22 -18.40
N ASN A 111 -21.22 22.23 -18.48
CA ASN A 111 -20.98 20.92 -17.83
C ASN A 111 -20.16 19.94 -18.68
N THR A 112 -20.07 20.13 -19.99
CA THR A 112 -19.28 19.26 -20.89
C THR A 112 -17.79 19.62 -20.90
N LEU A 113 -17.46 20.90 -20.66
CA LEU A 113 -16.08 21.40 -20.60
C LEU A 113 -15.35 21.09 -19.28
N LEU A 114 -16.09 20.78 -18.20
CA LEU A 114 -15.52 20.45 -16.90
C LEU A 114 -15.08 18.98 -16.78
N GLN A 115 -15.73 18.06 -17.51
CA GLN A 115 -15.31 16.65 -17.54
C GLN A 115 -14.09 16.39 -18.44
N THR A 116 -13.80 17.28 -19.40
CA THR A 116 -12.72 17.09 -20.39
C THR A 116 -11.33 17.50 -19.89
N ASN A 117 -11.22 18.12 -18.71
CA ASN A 117 -9.97 18.74 -18.23
C ASN A 117 -9.23 17.98 -17.11
N GLN A 118 -9.70 16.80 -16.68
CA GLN A 118 -9.01 16.02 -15.66
C GLN A 118 -7.77 15.31 -16.24
N TRP A 119 -6.62 15.44 -15.55
CA TRP A 119 -5.35 14.78 -15.89
C TRP A 119 -4.73 15.13 -17.26
N GLN A 120 -4.73 16.41 -17.65
CA GLN A 120 -4.15 16.90 -18.92
C GLN A 120 -2.77 16.30 -19.27
N PHE A 121 -1.86 16.16 -18.30
CA PHE A 121 -0.56 15.54 -18.52
C PHE A 121 -0.69 14.04 -18.82
N TRP A 122 -1.33 13.27 -17.93
CA TRP A 122 -1.46 11.81 -18.05
C TRP A 122 -2.20 11.37 -19.31
N ASN A 123 -3.16 12.17 -19.79
CA ASN A 123 -3.86 11.91 -21.05
C ASN A 123 -2.94 11.94 -22.28
N THR A 124 -1.72 12.47 -22.16
CA THR A 124 -0.69 12.48 -23.21
C THR A 124 0.36 11.38 -23.03
N GLN A 125 0.31 10.62 -21.94
CA GLN A 125 1.29 9.59 -21.61
C GLN A 125 0.79 8.20 -22.06
N PRO A 126 1.68 7.24 -22.32
CA PRO A 126 1.31 5.86 -22.64
C PRO A 126 0.88 5.11 -21.38
N VAL A 127 -0.25 5.50 -20.82
CA VAL A 127 -0.95 4.85 -19.70
C VAL A 127 -2.42 4.68 -20.07
N PRO A 128 -3.12 3.64 -19.58
CA PRO A 128 -4.54 3.52 -19.82
C PRO A 128 -5.28 4.71 -19.19
N LYS A 129 -6.27 5.24 -19.88
CA LYS A 129 -7.18 6.24 -19.31
C LYS A 129 -8.07 5.58 -18.27
N MET A 130 -8.68 6.39 -17.41
CA MET A 130 -9.49 5.87 -16.30
C MET A 130 -10.64 4.97 -16.77
N ASP A 131 -11.31 5.40 -17.84
CA ASP A 131 -12.48 4.72 -18.41
C ASP A 131 -12.11 3.70 -19.50
N ASP A 132 -10.82 3.51 -19.80
CA ASP A 132 -10.41 2.54 -20.81
C ASP A 132 -10.79 1.12 -20.33
N PRO A 133 -11.48 0.32 -21.17
CA PRO A 133 -11.74 -1.07 -20.86
C PRO A 133 -10.43 -1.85 -20.85
N PHE A 134 -10.40 -2.94 -20.07
CA PHE A 134 -9.26 -3.83 -20.12
C PHE A 134 -9.22 -4.57 -21.48
N PRO A 135 -8.06 -4.59 -22.17
CA PRO A 135 -7.89 -5.36 -23.40
C PRO A 135 -7.99 -6.87 -23.15
N GLU A 136 -8.14 -7.65 -24.23
CA GLU A 136 -8.05 -9.11 -24.15
C GLU A 136 -6.66 -9.60 -23.70
N ASN A 137 -5.60 -8.91 -24.14
CA ASN A 137 -4.22 -9.27 -23.85
C ASN A 137 -3.45 -8.11 -23.21
N SER A 138 -2.63 -8.44 -22.22
CA SER A 138 -1.66 -7.52 -21.63
C SER A 138 -0.52 -7.22 -22.60
N GLY A 139 0.13 -6.07 -22.46
CA GLY A 139 1.29 -5.72 -23.28
C GLY A 139 1.63 -4.23 -23.29
N PRO A 140 2.64 -3.82 -24.07
CA PRO A 140 3.00 -2.42 -24.22
C PRO A 140 1.89 -1.61 -24.89
N ILE A 141 1.83 -0.31 -24.57
CA ILE A 141 0.83 0.62 -25.11
C ILE A 141 1.38 1.28 -26.37
N ASP A 142 2.56 1.87 -26.28
CA ASP A 142 3.28 2.42 -27.42
C ASP A 142 4.15 1.35 -28.07
N VAL A 143 4.34 1.49 -29.38
CA VAL A 143 5.35 0.72 -30.10
C VAL A 143 6.72 1.08 -29.53
N ILE A 144 7.44 0.08 -29.05
CA ILE A 144 8.79 0.24 -28.51
C ILE A 144 9.68 0.79 -29.62
N LYS A 145 10.21 1.99 -29.41
CA LYS A 145 11.15 2.65 -30.31
C LYS A 145 12.55 2.08 -30.10
N LYS A 146 13.53 2.54 -30.89
CA LYS A 146 14.93 2.24 -30.61
C LYS A 146 15.57 3.37 -29.80
N PRO A 147 16.62 3.10 -29.01
CA PRO A 147 17.34 4.13 -28.26
C PRO A 147 17.85 5.28 -29.15
N GLU A 148 18.17 5.00 -30.41
CA GLU A 148 18.65 5.99 -31.38
C GLU A 148 17.57 7.00 -31.78
N ASP A 149 16.29 6.63 -31.65
CA ASP A 149 15.14 7.48 -31.96
C ASP A 149 14.78 8.42 -30.80
N VAL A 150 15.44 8.27 -29.64
CA VAL A 150 15.19 9.08 -28.45
C VAL A 150 16.00 10.38 -28.52
N GLN A 151 15.36 11.49 -28.16
CA GLN A 151 16.02 12.79 -28.07
C GLN A 151 17.25 12.73 -27.14
N LYS A 152 18.41 13.11 -27.67
CA LYS A 152 19.69 13.10 -26.94
C LYS A 152 19.84 14.26 -25.95
N GLU A 153 19.30 15.43 -26.32
CA GLU A 153 19.35 16.62 -25.48
C GLU A 153 18.28 16.57 -24.36
N PRO A 154 18.57 17.10 -23.16
CA PRO A 154 17.59 17.21 -22.08
C PRO A 154 16.38 18.05 -22.47
N TYR A 155 15.24 17.83 -21.80
CA TYR A 155 14.09 18.73 -21.93
C TYR A 155 14.41 20.13 -21.40
N ASN A 156 13.86 21.15 -22.06
CA ASN A 156 14.07 22.54 -21.65
C ASN A 156 13.49 22.83 -20.26
N LEU A 157 14.27 23.51 -19.43
CA LEU A 157 13.83 24.09 -18.17
C LEU A 157 13.62 25.61 -18.35
N PRO A 158 12.77 26.25 -17.52
CA PRO A 158 12.68 27.70 -17.49
C PRO A 158 14.03 28.35 -17.16
N ALA A 159 14.23 29.58 -17.61
CA ALA A 159 15.45 30.33 -17.33
C ALA A 159 15.71 30.43 -15.81
N GLY A 160 16.97 30.22 -15.41
CA GLY A 160 17.39 30.23 -14.01
C GLY A 160 17.32 28.87 -13.30
N PHE A 161 16.94 27.81 -14.02
CA PHE A 161 17.04 26.42 -13.57
C PHE A 161 17.98 25.61 -14.46
N GLU A 162 18.61 24.60 -13.88
CA GLU A 162 19.49 23.67 -14.59
C GLU A 162 19.27 22.23 -14.10
N TRP A 163 19.48 21.27 -15.01
CA TRP A 163 19.50 19.86 -14.66
C TRP A 163 20.78 19.52 -13.92
N CYS A 164 20.69 18.62 -12.94
CA CYS A 164 21.83 17.98 -12.32
C CYS A 164 21.60 16.48 -12.13
N ASN A 165 22.67 15.71 -12.06
CA ASN A 165 22.64 14.30 -11.66
C ASN A 165 23.20 14.22 -10.26
N LEU A 166 22.45 13.64 -9.32
CA LEU A 166 22.90 13.53 -7.93
C LEU A 166 23.83 12.34 -7.77
N ASN A 167 24.97 12.55 -7.12
CA ASN A 167 25.87 11.49 -6.69
C ASN A 167 25.72 11.26 -5.19
N LEU A 168 25.04 10.19 -4.78
CA LEU A 168 24.77 9.91 -3.36
C LEU A 168 26.01 9.47 -2.54
N LYS A 169 27.16 9.27 -3.20
CA LYS A 169 28.47 9.13 -2.54
C LYS A 169 29.00 10.50 -2.10
N ASN A 170 28.62 11.57 -2.79
CA ASN A 170 28.92 12.94 -2.39
C ASN A 170 27.98 13.35 -1.23
N LYS A 171 28.57 13.86 -0.16
CA LYS A 171 27.82 14.29 1.03
C LYS A 171 26.88 15.47 0.73
N ASP A 172 27.32 16.45 -0.07
CA ASP A 172 26.53 17.64 -0.38
C ASP A 172 25.27 17.30 -1.20
N ASP A 173 25.40 16.47 -2.24
CA ASP A 173 24.24 16.01 -3.02
C ASP A 173 23.22 15.28 -2.15
N LEU A 174 23.70 14.40 -1.26
CA LEU A 174 22.84 13.65 -0.35
C LEU A 174 22.18 14.55 0.71
N ASP A 175 22.92 15.52 1.26
CA ASP A 175 22.40 16.50 2.22
C ASP A 175 21.31 17.37 1.57
N GLN A 176 21.53 17.80 0.32
CA GLN A 176 20.53 18.55 -0.44
C GLN A 176 19.29 17.73 -0.77
N LEU A 177 19.46 16.46 -1.15
CA LEU A 177 18.33 15.55 -1.39
C LEU A 177 17.51 15.31 -0.12
N TYR A 178 18.20 14.97 0.98
CA TYR A 178 17.59 14.81 2.29
C TYR A 178 16.76 16.04 2.67
N THR A 179 17.36 17.23 2.57
CA THR A 179 16.71 18.50 2.89
C THR A 179 15.50 18.76 1.99
N LEU A 180 15.61 18.53 0.68
CA LEU A 180 14.49 18.69 -0.24
C LEU A 180 13.31 17.81 0.18
N LEU A 181 13.55 16.53 0.48
CA LEU A 181 12.49 15.58 0.83
C LEU A 181 11.86 15.88 2.19
N VAL A 182 12.67 16.10 3.23
CA VAL A 182 12.17 16.42 4.58
C VAL A 182 11.39 17.74 4.62
N GLU A 183 11.64 18.68 3.72
CA GLU A 183 10.89 19.94 3.69
C GLU A 183 9.67 19.92 2.74
N ASN A 184 9.67 19.06 1.72
CA ASN A 184 8.75 19.20 0.57
C ASN A 184 8.11 17.91 0.08
N TYR A 185 8.41 16.74 0.66
CA TYR A 185 7.83 15.46 0.24
C TYR A 185 6.46 15.20 0.90
N VAL A 186 6.04 13.95 0.91
CA VAL A 186 4.71 13.50 1.35
C VAL A 186 4.44 13.88 2.80
N GLU A 187 3.29 14.52 2.99
CA GLU A 187 2.66 14.85 4.27
C GLU A 187 1.35 14.06 4.31
N ASP A 188 0.91 13.67 5.50
CA ASP A 188 -0.45 13.16 5.70
C ASP A 188 -1.49 14.25 5.47
N ASP A 189 -2.75 13.86 5.25
CA ASP A 189 -3.84 14.78 4.90
C ASP A 189 -4.08 15.86 5.98
N ASP A 190 -3.73 15.56 7.25
CA ASP A 190 -3.83 16.46 8.39
C ASP A 190 -2.55 17.27 8.68
N ASN A 191 -1.49 17.11 7.87
CA ASN A 191 -0.17 17.72 8.05
C ASN A 191 0.46 17.50 9.45
N MET A 192 0.20 16.35 10.07
CA MET A 192 0.73 15.97 11.38
C MET A 192 2.07 15.23 11.28
N PHE A 193 2.26 14.45 10.22
CA PHE A 193 3.40 13.57 10.00
C PHE A 193 4.01 13.81 8.63
N ARG A 194 5.33 13.91 8.60
CA ARG A 194 6.09 14.00 7.34
C ARG A 194 7.18 12.95 7.30
N PHE A 195 7.31 12.23 6.19
CA PHE A 195 8.37 11.23 6.05
C PHE A 195 9.76 11.85 6.20
N ASP A 196 10.59 11.19 7.00
CA ASP A 196 11.98 11.56 7.29
C ASP A 196 12.89 10.43 6.80
N TYR A 197 13.01 10.32 5.48
CA TYR A 197 13.91 9.36 4.84
C TYR A 197 15.35 9.70 5.23
N SER A 198 16.00 8.84 6.02
CA SER A 198 17.39 9.07 6.42
C SER A 198 18.32 9.05 5.21
N ARG A 199 19.50 9.65 5.37
CA ARG A 199 20.54 9.67 4.33
C ARG A 199 20.99 8.26 3.95
N GLU A 200 21.10 7.40 4.95
CA GLU A 200 21.45 5.99 4.83
C GLU A 200 20.35 5.23 4.09
N PHE A 201 19.08 5.55 4.37
CA PHE A 201 17.94 4.99 3.64
C PHE A 201 17.95 5.42 2.17
N LEU A 202 18.17 6.70 1.88
CA LEU A 202 18.24 7.20 0.51
C LEU A 202 19.36 6.53 -0.29
N ARG A 203 20.55 6.34 0.31
CA ARG A 203 21.63 5.57 -0.32
C ARG A 203 21.22 4.11 -0.57
N TRP A 204 20.59 3.47 0.40
CA TRP A 204 20.13 2.09 0.28
C TRP A 204 19.07 1.94 -0.83
N ALA A 205 18.07 2.80 -0.87
CA ALA A 205 16.98 2.76 -1.85
C ALA A 205 17.42 3.12 -3.27
N LEU A 206 18.36 4.08 -3.41
CA LEU A 206 18.71 4.69 -4.70
C LEU A 206 20.07 4.26 -5.25
N SER A 207 20.75 3.29 -4.64
CA SER A 207 22.01 2.74 -5.15
C SER A 207 22.02 1.21 -5.26
N PRO A 208 20.98 0.57 -5.82
CA PRO A 208 21.01 -0.88 -6.03
C PRO A 208 22.03 -1.30 -7.10
N PRO A 209 22.34 -2.61 -7.19
CA PRO A 209 23.19 -3.13 -8.26
C PRO A 209 22.68 -2.73 -9.64
N GLY A 210 23.58 -2.25 -10.50
CA GLY A 210 23.23 -1.81 -11.86
C GLY A 210 22.58 -0.42 -11.94
N GLN A 211 22.51 0.34 -10.84
CA GLN A 211 21.98 1.70 -10.84
C GLN A 211 22.69 2.62 -11.85
N TYR A 212 21.89 3.37 -12.60
CA TYR A 212 22.39 4.41 -13.50
C TYR A 212 22.41 5.77 -12.80
N GLU A 213 23.57 6.43 -12.80
CA GLU A 213 23.75 7.72 -12.13
C GLU A 213 22.88 8.84 -12.73
N ASP A 214 22.64 8.79 -14.05
CA ASP A 214 21.76 9.72 -14.74
C ASP A 214 20.28 9.53 -14.39
N TRP A 215 19.90 8.46 -13.69
CA TRP A 215 18.50 8.27 -13.26
C TRP A 215 18.17 8.93 -11.94
N LEU A 216 19.14 9.55 -11.26
CA LEU A 216 18.93 10.41 -10.10
C LEU A 216 18.85 11.87 -10.56
N ALA A 217 17.73 12.22 -11.19
CA ALA A 217 17.55 13.48 -11.88
C ALA A 217 17.09 14.59 -10.93
N GLY A 218 17.92 15.62 -10.77
CA GLY A 218 17.62 16.81 -9.98
C GLY A 218 17.48 18.07 -10.82
N VAL A 219 16.80 19.06 -10.25
CA VAL A 219 16.72 20.42 -10.78
C VAL A 219 17.25 21.38 -9.73
N ARG A 220 18.24 22.19 -10.11
CA ARG A 220 18.84 23.23 -9.26
C ARG A 220 18.51 24.62 -9.79
N VAL A 221 18.48 25.59 -8.89
CA VAL A 221 18.50 27.01 -9.27
C VAL A 221 19.91 27.36 -9.72
N THR A 222 20.08 27.88 -10.94
CA THR A 222 21.39 28.13 -11.56
C THR A 222 22.30 29.02 -10.72
N LYS A 223 21.75 30.06 -10.09
CA LYS A 223 22.52 31.04 -9.29
C LYS A 223 22.95 30.51 -7.92
N THR A 224 22.04 29.86 -7.19
CA THR A 224 22.28 29.45 -5.80
C THR A 224 22.71 28.00 -5.65
N LYS A 225 22.60 27.22 -6.74
CA LYS A 225 22.81 25.76 -6.78
C LYS A 225 21.92 24.96 -5.84
N LYS A 226 20.87 25.59 -5.28
CA LYS A 226 19.88 24.94 -4.41
C LYS A 226 19.06 23.94 -5.20
N LEU A 227 18.97 22.70 -4.71
CA LEU A 227 18.07 21.68 -5.24
C LEU A 227 16.59 22.02 -4.96
N VAL A 228 15.77 21.98 -6.01
CA VAL A 228 14.34 22.38 -5.95
C VAL A 228 13.39 21.37 -6.60
N GLY A 229 13.92 20.36 -7.27
CA GLY A 229 13.14 19.25 -7.81
C GLY A 229 14.00 18.00 -7.90
N PHE A 230 13.37 16.84 -7.74
CA PHE A 230 14.03 15.54 -7.83
C PHE A 230 13.06 14.48 -8.32
N ILE A 231 13.56 13.51 -9.07
CA ILE A 231 12.91 12.25 -9.40
C ILE A 231 13.98 11.18 -9.55
N SER A 232 13.69 9.96 -9.11
CA SER A 232 14.59 8.84 -9.23
C SER A 232 14.01 7.72 -10.08
N GLY A 233 14.88 7.01 -10.77
CA GLY A 233 14.60 5.69 -11.32
C GLY A 233 15.67 4.69 -10.88
N ILE A 234 15.27 3.45 -10.61
CA ILE A 234 16.18 2.32 -10.38
C ILE A 234 15.82 1.14 -11.30
N PRO A 235 16.80 0.35 -11.78
CA PRO A 235 16.49 -0.80 -12.64
C PRO A 235 15.93 -1.95 -11.82
N VAL A 236 14.84 -2.55 -12.31
CA VAL A 236 14.22 -3.72 -11.69
C VAL A 236 13.87 -4.76 -12.74
N HIS A 237 13.92 -6.04 -12.35
CA HIS A 237 13.41 -7.13 -13.16
C HIS A 237 12.06 -7.55 -12.60
N MET A 238 11.02 -7.36 -13.39
CA MET A 238 9.65 -7.71 -13.03
C MET A 238 9.17 -8.90 -13.83
N VAL A 239 8.37 -9.75 -13.20
CA VAL A 239 7.59 -10.77 -13.89
C VAL A 239 6.12 -10.42 -13.81
N LEU A 240 5.48 -10.36 -14.97
CA LEU A 240 4.07 -10.03 -15.13
C LEU A 240 3.30 -11.25 -15.62
N GLN A 241 2.17 -11.53 -14.97
CA GLN A 241 1.23 -12.62 -15.26
C GLN A 241 1.94 -13.97 -15.47
N LYS A 242 3.02 -14.19 -14.70
CA LYS A 242 3.86 -15.42 -14.71
C LYS A 242 4.51 -15.74 -16.06
N LYS A 243 4.51 -14.80 -17.01
CA LYS A 243 4.95 -15.03 -18.39
C LYS A 243 5.96 -13.98 -18.84
N ASP A 244 5.64 -12.72 -18.67
CA ASP A 244 6.40 -11.63 -19.25
C ASP A 244 7.51 -11.20 -18.28
N ASN A 245 8.75 -11.52 -18.62
CA ASN A 245 9.94 -11.10 -17.88
C ASN A 245 10.43 -9.79 -18.47
N ILE A 246 10.23 -8.69 -17.74
CA ILE A 246 10.44 -7.34 -18.24
C ILE A 246 11.46 -6.64 -17.35
N LYS A 247 12.55 -6.17 -17.97
CA LYS A 247 13.43 -5.20 -17.34
C LYS A 247 12.81 -3.82 -17.46
N MET A 248 12.45 -3.23 -16.33
CA MET A 248 11.79 -1.93 -16.27
C MET A 248 12.43 -1.04 -15.22
N THR A 249 11.94 0.19 -15.13
CA THR A 249 12.41 1.16 -14.13
C THR A 249 11.41 1.26 -12.99
N GLU A 250 11.84 1.13 -11.74
CA GLU A 250 11.03 1.55 -10.59
C GLU A 250 11.26 3.05 -10.38
N ILE A 251 10.18 3.84 -10.45
CA ILE A 251 10.24 5.29 -10.27
C ILE A 251 9.81 5.66 -8.86
N ASN A 252 10.59 6.50 -8.19
CA ASN A 252 10.32 6.92 -6.82
C ASN A 252 10.83 8.34 -6.53
N PHE A 253 10.48 8.88 -5.36
CA PHE A 253 10.97 10.16 -4.83
C PHE A 253 10.73 11.38 -5.73
N LEU A 254 9.63 11.39 -6.50
CA LEU A 254 9.21 12.58 -7.24
C LEU A 254 8.85 13.69 -6.25
N CYS A 255 9.72 14.70 -6.15
CA CYS A 255 9.56 15.82 -5.24
C CYS A 255 9.76 17.14 -5.97
N VAL A 256 8.88 18.10 -5.71
CA VAL A 256 9.00 19.49 -6.15
C VAL A 256 8.89 20.38 -4.93
N ASN A 257 9.82 21.33 -4.81
CA ASN A 257 9.80 22.32 -3.74
C ASN A 257 8.44 23.01 -3.66
N LYS A 258 7.91 23.20 -2.45
CA LYS A 258 6.57 23.77 -2.20
C LYS A 258 6.33 25.08 -2.97
N LYS A 259 7.34 25.95 -3.08
CA LYS A 259 7.25 27.25 -3.78
C LYS A 259 7.13 27.13 -5.31
N LEU A 260 7.48 25.98 -5.88
CA LEU A 260 7.42 25.71 -7.31
C LEU A 260 6.27 24.77 -7.70
N ARG A 261 5.41 24.39 -6.74
CA ARG A 261 4.20 23.61 -7.03
C ARG A 261 3.25 24.41 -7.92
N SER A 262 2.42 23.69 -8.69
CA SER A 262 1.51 24.26 -9.69
C SER A 262 2.18 25.00 -10.86
N LYS A 263 3.51 24.93 -11.01
CA LYS A 263 4.27 25.48 -12.16
C LYS A 263 4.66 24.44 -13.21
N ARG A 264 3.97 23.30 -13.24
CA ARG A 264 4.19 22.18 -14.19
C ARG A 264 5.62 21.60 -14.22
N LEU A 265 6.38 21.73 -13.13
CA LEU A 265 7.73 21.16 -13.05
C LEU A 265 7.72 19.62 -12.98
N ALA A 266 6.74 19.02 -12.28
CA ALA A 266 6.62 17.56 -12.18
C ALA A 266 6.46 16.86 -13.55
N PRO A 267 5.57 17.31 -14.45
CA PRO A 267 5.53 16.83 -15.84
C PRO A 267 6.88 16.87 -16.58
N VAL A 268 7.69 17.92 -16.35
CA VAL A 268 9.00 18.07 -16.99
C VAL A 268 10.01 17.07 -16.41
N LEU A 269 10.01 16.88 -15.08
CA LEU A 269 10.77 15.82 -14.41
C LEU A 269 10.43 14.43 -14.94
N ILE A 270 9.14 14.12 -15.07
CA ILE A 270 8.67 12.82 -15.59
C ILE A 270 9.13 12.62 -17.03
N LYS A 271 8.98 13.62 -17.90
CA LYS A 271 9.45 13.54 -19.30
C LYS A 271 10.95 13.33 -19.40
N GLU A 272 11.73 14.02 -18.56
CA GLU A 272 13.19 13.90 -18.57
C GLU A 272 13.65 12.53 -18.05
N ILE A 273 13.09 12.00 -16.95
CA ILE A 273 13.46 10.65 -16.50
C ILE A 273 13.07 9.59 -17.53
N THR A 274 11.90 9.71 -18.16
CA THR A 274 11.48 8.82 -19.26
C THR A 274 12.48 8.86 -20.42
N ARG A 275 12.98 10.04 -20.80
CA ARG A 275 14.01 10.16 -21.85
C ARG A 275 15.29 9.43 -21.47
N ARG A 276 15.80 9.65 -20.25
CA ARG A 276 17.03 9.01 -19.74
C ARG A 276 16.89 7.49 -19.66
N VAL A 277 15.72 7.01 -19.25
CA VAL A 277 15.38 5.59 -19.18
C VAL A 277 15.33 4.95 -20.58
N ASN A 278 14.64 5.60 -21.52
CA ASN A 278 14.52 5.12 -22.90
C ASN A 278 15.88 5.07 -23.63
N ILE A 279 16.80 6.00 -23.34
CA ILE A 279 18.19 5.96 -23.87
C ILE A 279 18.93 4.69 -23.43
N LYS A 280 18.62 4.13 -22.25
CA LYS A 280 19.16 2.86 -21.76
C LYS A 280 18.37 1.64 -22.25
N ASN A 281 17.50 1.82 -23.25
CA ASN A 281 16.67 0.77 -23.84
C ASN A 281 15.69 0.09 -22.85
N MET A 282 15.15 0.85 -21.90
CA MET A 282 14.05 0.41 -21.04
C MET A 282 12.84 1.28 -21.33
N TRP A 283 11.67 0.66 -21.45
CA TRP A 283 10.47 1.32 -22.02
C TRP A 283 9.25 1.24 -21.12
N GLN A 284 9.34 0.47 -20.03
CA GLN A 284 8.31 0.31 -19.02
C GLN A 284 8.84 0.86 -17.69
N ALA A 285 7.90 1.26 -16.84
CA ALA A 285 8.20 1.60 -15.46
C ALA A 285 7.09 1.13 -14.52
N VAL A 286 7.43 0.93 -13.26
CA VAL A 286 6.50 0.68 -12.16
C VAL A 286 6.65 1.78 -11.12
N TYR A 287 5.54 2.21 -10.54
CA TYR A 287 5.53 3.26 -9.54
C TYR A 287 4.27 3.20 -8.69
N THR A 288 4.31 3.85 -7.54
CA THR A 288 3.18 3.97 -6.64
C THR A 288 2.85 5.42 -6.33
N ALA A 289 1.61 5.70 -5.94
CA ALA A 289 1.20 7.00 -5.43
C ALA A 289 0.08 6.86 -4.40
N GLY A 290 0.04 7.77 -3.42
CA GLY A 290 -1.10 7.92 -2.52
C GLY A 290 -2.30 8.63 -3.17
N VAL A 291 -2.05 9.37 -4.26
CA VAL A 291 -3.11 10.05 -5.04
C VAL A 291 -3.55 9.19 -6.22
N LEU A 292 -4.85 9.26 -6.54
CA LEU A 292 -5.42 8.54 -7.66
C LEU A 292 -5.13 9.25 -9.00
N ILE A 293 -4.36 8.58 -9.86
CA ILE A 293 -4.08 8.97 -11.25
C ILE A 293 -4.47 7.84 -12.24
N PRO A 294 -4.60 8.11 -13.55
CA PRO A 294 -4.98 7.10 -14.55
C PRO A 294 -3.82 6.14 -14.90
N LYS A 295 -4.01 4.81 -14.95
CA LYS A 295 -5.05 3.99 -14.33
C LYS A 295 -4.35 3.00 -13.40
N PRO A 296 -4.79 2.84 -12.13
CA PRO A 296 -4.10 1.97 -11.19
C PRO A 296 -4.30 0.49 -11.55
N ILE A 297 -3.20 -0.26 -11.56
CA ILE A 297 -3.22 -1.72 -11.77
C ILE A 297 -3.68 -2.47 -10.52
N SER A 298 -3.54 -1.86 -9.35
CA SER A 298 -4.06 -2.34 -8.07
C SER A 298 -4.12 -1.22 -7.06
N ILE A 299 -4.86 -1.42 -5.97
CA ILE A 299 -5.03 -0.47 -4.88
C ILE A 299 -4.87 -1.22 -3.56
N ALA A 300 -3.73 -1.04 -2.89
CA ALA A 300 -3.44 -1.67 -1.62
C ALA A 300 -3.77 -0.71 -0.46
N GLN A 301 -4.21 -1.25 0.66
CA GLN A 301 -4.54 -0.49 1.85
C GLN A 301 -3.46 -0.67 2.92
N TYR A 302 -3.10 0.40 3.61
CA TYR A 302 -2.21 0.35 4.76
C TYR A 302 -2.90 -0.23 5.99
N PHE A 303 -2.14 -0.97 6.78
CA PHE A 303 -2.53 -1.52 8.06
C PHE A 303 -1.45 -1.21 9.10
N HIS A 304 -1.88 -0.95 10.32
CA HIS A 304 -1.02 -0.49 11.40
C HIS A 304 -1.15 -1.38 12.62
N ARG A 305 -0.02 -1.85 13.13
CA ARG A 305 0.08 -2.57 14.40
C ARG A 305 0.81 -1.73 15.43
N SER A 306 0.08 -1.29 16.45
CA SER A 306 0.64 -0.48 17.54
C SER A 306 1.70 -1.26 18.33
N LEU A 307 2.91 -0.72 18.47
CA LEU A 307 3.98 -1.27 19.33
C LEU A 307 4.21 -0.38 20.57
N ASN A 308 3.90 0.91 20.47
CA ASN A 308 3.92 1.87 21.56
C ASN A 308 2.58 2.64 21.65
N PRO A 309 1.49 1.98 22.09
CA PRO A 309 0.15 2.59 22.03
C PRO A 309 0.05 3.91 22.80
N LYS A 310 0.80 4.06 23.90
CA LYS A 310 0.83 5.29 24.68
C LYS A 310 1.30 6.48 23.83
N LYS A 311 2.46 6.34 23.19
CA LYS A 311 2.99 7.39 22.32
C LYS A 311 2.08 7.65 21.13
N LEU A 312 1.58 6.59 20.47
CA LEU A 312 0.71 6.73 19.29
C LEU A 312 -0.58 7.51 19.60
N ILE A 313 -1.16 7.30 20.78
CA ILE A 313 -2.33 8.06 21.23
C ILE A 313 -1.95 9.50 21.61
N GLU A 314 -0.81 9.71 22.29
CA GLU A 314 -0.34 11.06 22.66
C GLU A 314 -0.10 11.96 21.44
N ILE A 315 0.34 11.38 20.31
CA ILE A 315 0.63 12.11 19.07
C ILE A 315 -0.55 12.11 18.09
N ASN A 316 -1.72 11.62 18.50
CA ASN A 316 -2.94 11.42 17.69
C ASN A 316 -2.76 10.56 16.42
N PHE A 317 -1.73 9.71 16.36
CA PHE A 317 -1.64 8.69 15.30
C PHE A 317 -2.76 7.64 15.45
N SER A 318 -3.18 7.36 16.69
CA SER A 318 -4.34 6.53 16.99
C SER A 318 -5.17 7.14 18.12
N SER A 319 -6.37 6.60 18.34
CA SER A 319 -7.31 7.12 19.34
C SER A 319 -7.77 6.03 20.31
N LEU A 320 -8.12 6.42 21.53
CA LEU A 320 -8.77 5.52 22.48
C LEU A 320 -10.21 5.27 22.06
N GLY A 321 -10.61 4.00 21.96
CA GLY A 321 -12.01 3.65 21.76
C GLY A 321 -12.89 4.11 22.91
N LYS A 322 -14.18 4.35 22.65
CA LYS A 322 -15.17 4.94 23.58
C LYS A 322 -15.27 4.29 24.97
N ASN A 323 -14.78 3.05 25.16
CA ASN A 323 -14.80 2.30 26.42
C ASN A 323 -13.44 1.65 26.75
N GLN A 324 -12.33 2.19 26.24
CA GLN A 324 -11.00 1.67 26.49
C GLN A 324 -10.19 2.60 27.39
N THR A 325 -9.44 2.00 28.33
CA THR A 325 -8.44 2.71 29.12
C THR A 325 -7.06 2.49 28.52
N MET A 326 -6.13 3.43 28.75
CA MET A 326 -4.74 3.30 28.29
C MET A 326 -4.11 1.98 28.75
N ALA A 327 -4.30 1.59 30.00
CA ALA A 327 -3.78 0.33 30.54
C ALA A 327 -4.33 -0.91 29.82
N ARG A 328 -5.61 -0.90 29.42
CA ARG A 328 -6.21 -2.00 28.65
C ARG A 328 -5.62 -2.10 27.25
N VAL A 329 -5.41 -0.96 26.58
CA VAL A 329 -4.79 -0.92 25.25
C VAL A 329 -3.33 -1.38 25.29
N GLN A 330 -2.57 -0.91 26.28
CA GLN A 330 -1.19 -1.38 26.49
C GLN A 330 -1.13 -2.89 26.74
N LYS A 331 -2.07 -3.43 27.54
CA LYS A 331 -2.16 -4.89 27.77
C LYS A 331 -2.54 -5.67 26.51
N LEU A 332 -3.46 -5.14 25.70
CA LEU A 332 -3.91 -5.77 24.45
C LEU A 332 -2.75 -5.91 23.44
N TYR A 333 -1.93 -4.87 23.32
CA TYR A 333 -0.84 -4.83 22.35
C TYR A 333 0.52 -5.31 22.87
N LYS A 334 0.60 -5.75 24.14
CA LYS A 334 1.81 -6.24 24.77
C LYS A 334 2.40 -7.42 23.98
N LEU A 335 3.72 -7.40 23.79
CA LEU A 335 4.50 -8.46 23.18
C LEU A 335 5.49 -9.05 24.20
N PRO A 336 5.96 -10.30 24.01
CA PRO A 336 7.09 -10.86 24.74
C PRO A 336 8.38 -10.06 24.53
N GLU A 337 9.35 -10.27 25.42
CA GLU A 337 10.69 -9.63 25.33
C GLU A 337 11.63 -10.37 24.38
N GLU A 338 11.47 -11.69 24.28
CA GLU A 338 12.32 -12.54 23.45
C GLU A 338 11.50 -13.29 22.41
N THR A 339 12.15 -13.58 21.28
CA THR A 339 11.58 -14.32 20.17
C THR A 339 11.36 -15.79 20.52
N THR A 340 10.34 -16.41 19.93
CA THR A 340 9.93 -17.79 20.21
C THR A 340 10.43 -18.82 19.20
N ILE A 341 10.86 -18.38 18.02
CA ILE A 341 11.33 -19.28 16.95
C ILE A 341 12.77 -19.71 17.20
N GLN A 342 13.00 -21.02 17.26
CA GLN A 342 14.34 -21.60 17.35
C GLN A 342 15.10 -21.42 16.03
N GLY A 343 16.40 -21.11 16.09
CA GLY A 343 17.22 -20.88 14.90
C GLY A 343 17.02 -19.52 14.23
N LEU A 344 16.15 -18.65 14.78
CA LEU A 344 15.99 -17.29 14.32
C LEU A 344 17.27 -16.47 14.59
N ARG A 345 17.84 -15.90 13.54
CA ARG A 345 19.04 -15.05 13.64
C ARG A 345 19.03 -13.94 12.58
N PRO A 346 19.82 -12.86 12.75
CA PRO A 346 19.99 -11.85 11.71
C PRO A 346 20.50 -12.47 10.40
N PHE A 347 20.00 -11.94 9.29
CA PHE A 347 20.50 -12.26 7.95
C PHE A 347 21.93 -11.72 7.78
N THR A 348 22.76 -12.47 7.06
CA THR A 348 24.11 -12.07 6.68
C THR A 348 24.30 -12.19 5.18
N LYS A 349 25.32 -11.51 4.62
CA LYS A 349 25.64 -11.58 3.18
C LYS A 349 25.87 -13.01 2.67
N LYS A 350 26.25 -13.95 3.54
CA LYS A 350 26.47 -15.37 3.20
C LYS A 350 25.16 -16.10 2.93
N ASP A 351 24.07 -15.66 3.56
CA ASP A 351 22.75 -16.27 3.45
C ASP A 351 22.08 -15.94 2.10
N ALA A 352 22.53 -14.87 1.40
CA ALA A 352 21.91 -14.39 0.17
C ALA A 352 21.76 -15.47 -0.91
N ALA A 353 22.79 -16.30 -1.11
CA ALA A 353 22.76 -17.36 -2.11
C ALA A 353 21.68 -18.43 -1.83
N ALA A 354 21.40 -18.70 -0.54
CA ALA A 354 20.37 -19.66 -0.13
C ALA A 354 18.97 -19.01 -0.07
N VAL A 355 18.88 -17.74 0.35
CA VAL A 355 17.62 -16.98 0.42
C VAL A 355 17.05 -16.66 -0.96
N THR A 356 17.90 -16.33 -1.95
CA THR A 356 17.47 -15.92 -3.30
C THR A 356 16.52 -16.92 -3.98
N PRO A 357 16.87 -18.22 -4.12
CA PRO A 357 15.97 -19.17 -4.78
C PRO A 357 14.67 -19.40 -3.99
N LEU A 358 14.71 -19.35 -2.65
CA LEU A 358 13.51 -19.51 -1.81
C LEU A 358 12.57 -18.31 -1.93
N LEU A 359 13.13 -17.10 -1.95
CA LEU A 359 12.37 -15.86 -2.13
C LEU A 359 11.74 -15.80 -3.53
N ASN A 360 12.50 -16.09 -4.58
CA ASN A 360 11.95 -16.09 -5.94
C ASN A 360 10.85 -17.14 -6.10
N LYS A 361 11.06 -18.36 -5.57
CA LYS A 361 10.03 -19.41 -5.56
C LYS A 361 8.77 -19.00 -4.81
N TYR A 362 8.92 -18.29 -3.70
CA TYR A 362 7.78 -17.72 -2.98
C TYR A 362 7.04 -16.68 -3.83
N LEU A 363 7.78 -15.78 -4.50
CA LEU A 363 7.21 -14.69 -5.28
C LEU A 363 6.51 -15.14 -6.57
N GLU A 364 6.95 -16.27 -7.15
CA GLU A 364 6.35 -16.88 -8.36
C GLU A 364 4.84 -17.19 -8.23
N GLN A 365 4.30 -17.26 -7.01
CA GLN A 365 2.87 -17.47 -6.82
C GLN A 365 2.02 -16.25 -7.18
N PHE A 366 2.60 -15.04 -7.18
CA PHE A 366 1.94 -13.78 -7.46
C PHE A 366 1.97 -13.43 -8.96
N ASP A 367 1.13 -12.47 -9.38
CA ASP A 367 0.97 -12.10 -10.79
C ASP A 367 1.82 -10.89 -11.20
N LEU A 368 2.29 -10.08 -10.25
CA LEU A 368 3.30 -9.03 -10.48
C LEU A 368 4.32 -9.08 -9.35
N TYR A 369 5.57 -9.43 -9.65
CA TYR A 369 6.60 -9.57 -8.63
C TYR A 369 8.02 -9.23 -9.13
N HIS A 370 8.91 -8.92 -8.18
CA HIS A 370 10.33 -8.74 -8.43
C HIS A 370 11.03 -10.09 -8.61
N SER A 371 11.83 -10.23 -9.67
CA SER A 371 12.80 -11.32 -9.81
C SER A 371 14.14 -10.85 -9.28
N PHE A 372 14.58 -11.40 -8.15
CA PHE A 372 15.81 -10.98 -7.49
C PHE A 372 17.02 -11.80 -7.93
N SER A 373 18.11 -11.12 -8.24
CA SER A 373 19.45 -11.74 -8.30
C SER A 373 20.04 -11.89 -6.89
N VAL A 374 21.13 -12.65 -6.76
CA VAL A 374 21.86 -12.79 -5.49
C VAL A 374 22.43 -11.43 -5.04
N GLU A 375 22.85 -10.60 -5.98
CA GLU A 375 23.36 -9.24 -5.75
C GLU A 375 22.24 -8.33 -5.21
N ASP A 376 21.03 -8.45 -5.76
CA ASP A 376 19.87 -7.70 -5.25
C ASP A 376 19.53 -8.14 -3.82
N VAL A 377 19.49 -9.45 -3.57
CA VAL A 377 19.22 -9.98 -2.21
C VAL A 377 20.29 -9.51 -1.21
N LYS A 378 21.57 -9.51 -1.61
CA LYS A 378 22.65 -8.95 -0.78
C LYS A 378 22.44 -7.46 -0.50
N HIS A 379 22.07 -6.67 -1.49
CA HIS A 379 21.89 -5.23 -1.35
C HIS A 379 20.68 -4.89 -0.47
N TYR A 380 19.50 -5.41 -0.82
CA TYR A 380 18.26 -5.03 -0.18
C TYR A 380 18.09 -5.63 1.21
N PHE A 381 18.62 -6.82 1.48
CA PHE A 381 18.33 -7.53 2.74
C PHE A 381 19.50 -7.63 3.71
N THR A 382 20.72 -7.20 3.36
CA THR A 382 21.78 -7.11 4.37
C THR A 382 21.40 -6.04 5.39
N PRO A 383 21.34 -6.35 6.70
CA PRO A 383 20.97 -5.37 7.72
C PRO A 383 21.85 -4.12 7.65
N VAL A 384 21.19 -2.97 7.64
CA VAL A 384 21.80 -1.64 7.77
C VAL A 384 21.09 -0.96 8.93
N GLU A 385 21.88 -0.53 9.91
CA GLU A 385 21.37 0.06 11.15
C GLU A 385 20.40 1.22 10.84
N ASN A 386 19.23 1.21 11.49
CA ASN A 386 18.17 2.21 11.28
C ASN A 386 17.67 2.34 9.83
N VAL A 387 17.89 1.35 8.96
CA VAL A 387 17.38 1.32 7.58
C VAL A 387 16.63 0.04 7.30
N ILE A 388 17.29 -1.12 7.33
CA ILE A 388 16.68 -2.41 7.02
C ILE A 388 17.07 -3.46 8.06
N TYR A 389 16.07 -4.22 8.51
CA TYR A 389 16.20 -5.31 9.44
C TYR A 389 15.75 -6.59 8.74
N SER A 390 16.60 -7.60 8.72
CA SER A 390 16.33 -8.85 8.02
C SER A 390 16.79 -10.04 8.85
N TYR A 391 15.99 -11.09 8.84
CA TYR A 391 16.19 -12.28 9.66
C TYR A 391 15.91 -13.55 8.87
N VAL A 392 16.62 -14.61 9.23
CA VAL A 392 16.43 -15.96 8.71
C VAL A 392 16.18 -16.92 9.85
N VAL A 393 15.44 -18.00 9.56
CA VAL A 393 15.30 -19.14 10.45
C VAL A 393 16.16 -20.28 9.88
N GLU A 394 17.11 -20.75 10.68
CA GLU A 394 18.01 -21.85 10.33
C GLU A 394 17.55 -23.13 11.05
N SER A 395 17.33 -24.19 10.28
CA SER A 395 17.00 -25.52 10.81
C SER A 395 18.20 -26.15 11.53
N GLN A 396 17.96 -27.26 12.24
CA GLN A 396 19.03 -28.04 12.87
C GLN A 396 20.07 -28.54 11.85
N ASP A 397 19.67 -28.75 10.59
CA ASP A 397 20.53 -29.16 9.48
C ASP A 397 21.24 -27.98 8.79
N LYS A 398 21.22 -26.78 9.39
CA LYS A 398 21.84 -25.55 8.87
C LYS A 398 21.27 -25.09 7.53
N GLN A 399 20.01 -25.41 7.26
CA GLN A 399 19.30 -24.94 6.07
C GLN A 399 18.37 -23.78 6.44
N ILE A 400 18.31 -22.77 5.57
CA ILE A 400 17.38 -21.65 5.74
C ILE A 400 15.98 -22.12 5.36
N THR A 401 15.03 -22.00 6.29
CA THR A 401 13.64 -22.40 6.08
C THR A 401 12.72 -21.22 5.90
N ASP A 402 12.95 -20.13 6.64
CA ASP A 402 12.05 -18.99 6.65
C ASP A 402 12.86 -17.69 6.65
N PHE A 403 12.26 -16.61 6.17
CA PHE A 403 12.89 -15.30 6.08
C PHE A 403 11.84 -14.20 6.26
N PHE A 404 12.20 -13.11 6.93
CA PHE A 404 11.42 -11.89 6.92
C PHE A 404 12.30 -10.65 7.04
N SER A 405 11.78 -9.53 6.58
CA SER A 405 12.44 -8.23 6.65
C SER A 405 11.45 -7.10 6.86
N PHE A 406 11.93 -6.02 7.46
CA PHE A 406 11.20 -4.76 7.61
C PHE A 406 12.16 -3.59 7.60
N TYR A 407 11.77 -2.47 6.99
CA TYR A 407 12.59 -1.26 6.93
C TYR A 407 12.10 -0.20 7.92
N CYS A 408 13.01 0.69 8.31
CA CYS A 408 12.74 1.84 9.15
C CYS A 408 12.43 3.05 8.27
N LEU A 409 11.25 3.63 8.45
CA LEU A 409 10.91 4.92 7.87
C LEU A 409 10.30 5.78 8.96
N PRO A 410 11.11 6.64 9.60
CA PRO A 410 10.57 7.53 10.61
C PRO A 410 9.76 8.66 9.95
N SER A 411 8.88 9.26 10.75
CA SER A 411 8.18 10.49 10.38
C SER A 411 8.46 11.58 11.41
N THR A 412 8.70 12.80 10.94
CA THR A 412 8.74 13.98 11.81
C THR A 412 7.32 14.25 12.33
N ILE A 413 7.20 14.47 13.64
CA ILE A 413 5.94 14.87 14.29
C ILE A 413 5.93 16.39 14.36
N ILE A 414 4.99 17.00 13.64
CA ILE A 414 4.94 18.45 13.47
C ILE A 414 4.29 19.09 14.72
N ASN A 415 4.94 20.13 15.27
CA ASN A 415 4.42 20.98 16.36
C ASN A 415 4.01 20.27 17.66
N HIS A 416 4.60 19.10 17.99
CA HIS A 416 4.28 18.39 19.22
C HIS A 416 5.30 18.67 20.35
N PRO A 417 4.88 19.02 21.58
CA PRO A 417 5.78 19.55 22.62
C PRO A 417 6.74 18.51 23.25
N LYS A 418 6.46 17.21 23.12
CA LYS A 418 7.22 16.13 23.78
C LYS A 418 7.87 15.12 22.84
N HIS A 419 7.33 14.99 21.63
CA HIS A 419 7.70 13.93 20.68
C HIS A 419 8.01 14.61 19.36
N ASN A 420 9.19 14.36 18.81
CA ASN A 420 9.63 14.96 17.54
C ASN A 420 9.62 13.96 16.38
N GLN A 421 9.59 12.66 16.67
CA GLN A 421 9.70 11.61 15.66
C GLN A 421 8.81 10.41 16.01
N LEU A 422 8.11 9.88 15.00
CA LEU A 422 7.42 8.61 15.02
C LEU A 422 8.32 7.58 14.33
N ARG A 423 8.79 6.55 15.05
CA ARG A 423 9.60 5.48 14.45
C ARG A 423 8.67 4.37 13.96
N ALA A 424 8.51 4.26 12.64
CA ALA A 424 7.67 3.24 12.02
C ALA A 424 8.52 2.17 11.32
N ALA A 425 8.20 0.91 11.58
CA ALA A 425 8.70 -0.24 10.84
C ALA A 425 7.72 -0.56 9.71
N TYR A 426 8.19 -0.86 8.51
CA TYR A 426 7.35 -1.26 7.37
C TYR A 426 7.72 -2.67 6.96
N SER A 427 6.73 -3.57 6.92
CA SER A 427 6.87 -4.93 6.39
C SER A 427 7.40 -4.86 4.96
N TYR A 428 8.46 -5.62 4.67
CA TYR A 428 9.11 -5.60 3.35
C TYR A 428 8.89 -6.93 2.62
N TYR A 429 9.83 -7.88 2.68
CA TYR A 429 9.67 -9.21 2.09
C TYR A 429 9.77 -10.31 3.15
N HIS A 430 9.07 -11.41 2.91
CA HIS A 430 9.13 -12.62 3.71
C HIS A 430 8.86 -13.87 2.85
N PHE A 431 9.28 -15.02 3.34
CA PHE A 431 8.77 -16.33 2.93
C PHE A 431 8.77 -17.26 4.14
N SER A 432 7.87 -18.24 4.13
CA SER A 432 7.71 -19.19 5.23
C SER A 432 7.52 -20.59 4.65
N THR A 433 8.34 -21.57 5.07
CA THR A 433 8.24 -22.96 4.62
C THR A 433 8.02 -23.94 5.77
N ALA A 434 8.60 -23.66 6.94
CA ALA A 434 8.51 -24.52 8.12
C ALA A 434 7.69 -23.87 9.24
N THR A 435 7.80 -22.54 9.37
CA THR A 435 7.09 -21.78 10.40
C THR A 435 5.72 -21.34 9.87
N PRO A 436 4.63 -21.37 10.67
CA PRO A 436 3.39 -20.71 10.28
C PRO A 436 3.62 -19.21 10.05
N LEU A 437 3.13 -18.64 8.94
CA LEU A 437 3.38 -17.24 8.56
C LEU A 437 3.05 -16.26 9.70
N LYS A 438 1.93 -16.47 10.40
CA LYS A 438 1.55 -15.67 11.57
C LYS A 438 2.64 -15.64 12.64
N ASP A 439 3.23 -16.79 12.97
CA ASP A 439 4.24 -16.89 14.02
C ASP A 439 5.56 -16.22 13.58
N LEU A 440 5.89 -16.30 12.30
CA LEU A 440 7.03 -15.60 11.69
C LEU A 440 6.87 -14.08 11.85
N ILE A 441 5.72 -13.53 11.44
CA ILE A 441 5.45 -12.09 11.55
C ILE A 441 5.27 -11.65 13.00
N TYR A 442 4.71 -12.49 13.87
CA TYR A 442 4.65 -12.20 15.31
C TYR A 442 6.05 -11.98 15.91
N ASN A 443 7.03 -12.78 15.49
CA ASN A 443 8.43 -12.60 15.90
C ASN A 443 9.07 -11.35 15.29
N ALA A 444 8.68 -10.97 14.07
CA ALA A 444 9.07 -9.68 13.50
C ALA A 444 8.56 -8.50 14.36
N LEU A 445 7.32 -8.58 14.89
CA LEU A 445 6.77 -7.57 15.80
C LEU A 445 7.55 -7.50 17.12
N ILE A 446 7.95 -8.64 17.68
CA ILE A 446 8.79 -8.70 18.89
C ILE A 446 10.12 -7.98 18.65
N LEU A 447 10.78 -8.28 17.54
CA LEU A 447 12.05 -7.64 17.17
C LEU A 447 11.87 -6.14 16.92
N ALA A 448 10.86 -5.73 16.16
CA ALA A 448 10.55 -4.31 15.96
C ALA A 448 10.30 -3.61 17.31
N LYS A 449 9.60 -4.26 18.26
CA LYS A 449 9.43 -3.70 19.59
C LYS A 449 10.75 -3.55 20.35
N LYS A 450 11.66 -4.52 20.20
CA LYS A 450 13.02 -4.52 20.80
C LYS A 450 13.92 -3.41 20.25
N TYR A 451 13.71 -2.98 19.00
CA TYR A 451 14.41 -1.85 18.37
C TYR A 451 13.67 -0.50 18.51
N ASP A 452 12.80 -0.39 19.52
CA ASP A 452 12.08 0.83 19.89
C ASP A 452 11.24 1.44 18.75
N PHE A 453 10.67 0.60 17.89
CA PHE A 453 9.64 1.03 16.97
C PHE A 453 8.32 1.31 17.69
N ASP A 454 7.61 2.34 17.24
CA ASP A 454 6.34 2.77 17.81
C ASP A 454 5.14 2.08 17.13
N VAL A 455 5.26 1.78 15.85
CA VAL A 455 4.24 1.14 15.01
C VAL A 455 4.90 0.23 13.96
N PHE A 456 4.23 -0.85 13.61
CA PHE A 456 4.59 -1.72 12.51
C PHE A 456 3.50 -1.63 11.43
N ASN A 457 3.89 -1.17 10.24
CA ASN A 457 3.03 -0.94 9.10
C ASN A 457 3.15 -2.10 8.11
N ALA A 458 2.04 -2.48 7.50
CA ALA A 458 2.01 -3.46 6.43
C ALA A 458 0.93 -3.07 5.41
N LEU A 459 1.14 -3.36 4.14
CA LEU A 459 0.07 -3.29 3.15
C LEU A 459 -0.65 -4.64 3.07
N ASN A 460 -1.89 -4.67 2.57
CA ASN A 460 -2.61 -5.93 2.27
C ASN A 460 -2.14 -6.64 0.98
N LEU A 461 -0.84 -6.57 0.70
CA LEU A 461 -0.19 -7.25 -0.43
C LEU A 461 0.11 -8.72 -0.10
N MET A 462 0.51 -9.48 -1.12
CA MET A 462 0.94 -10.87 -0.96
C MET A 462 -0.08 -11.67 -0.13
N GLU A 463 0.39 -12.39 0.89
CA GLU A 463 -0.42 -13.15 1.82
C GLU A 463 -0.67 -12.41 3.13
N ASN A 464 -0.42 -11.10 3.20
CA ASN A 464 -0.44 -10.36 4.46
C ASN A 464 -1.80 -10.46 5.18
N THR A 465 -2.90 -10.51 4.43
CA THR A 465 -4.25 -10.67 4.99
C THR A 465 -4.44 -11.93 5.84
N GLN A 466 -3.56 -12.94 5.72
CA GLN A 466 -3.60 -14.14 6.56
C GLN A 466 -3.23 -13.86 8.03
N PHE A 467 -2.48 -12.80 8.33
CA PHE A 467 -2.05 -12.49 9.69
C PHE A 467 -2.57 -11.15 10.23
N LEU A 468 -3.05 -10.22 9.40
CA LEU A 468 -3.40 -8.86 9.83
C LEU A 468 -4.37 -8.85 11.03
N ASP A 469 -5.53 -9.50 10.90
CA ASP A 469 -6.56 -9.51 11.95
C ASP A 469 -6.07 -10.24 13.21
N GLU A 470 -5.47 -11.42 13.06
CA GLU A 470 -5.00 -12.24 14.19
C GLU A 470 -3.85 -11.58 14.96
N LEU A 471 -3.01 -10.81 14.27
CA LEU A 471 -1.92 -10.04 14.87
C LEU A 471 -2.33 -8.63 15.25
N LEU A 472 -3.63 -8.30 15.31
CA LEU A 472 -4.18 -7.03 15.78
C LEU A 472 -3.72 -5.81 14.95
N PHE A 473 -3.43 -5.99 13.67
CA PHE A 473 -3.32 -4.88 12.75
C PHE A 473 -4.70 -4.24 12.56
N SER A 474 -4.72 -2.92 12.42
CA SER A 474 -5.94 -2.16 12.13
C SER A 474 -5.80 -1.49 10.77
N PRO A 475 -6.85 -1.46 9.94
CA PRO A 475 -6.81 -0.76 8.66
C PRO A 475 -6.58 0.73 8.90
N GLY A 476 -5.65 1.30 8.14
CA GLY A 476 -5.47 2.74 8.00
C GLY A 476 -6.43 3.33 6.96
N ASP A 477 -6.42 4.65 6.88
CA ASP A 477 -7.11 5.46 5.87
C ASP A 477 -6.31 5.56 4.56
N GLY A 478 -4.99 5.46 4.63
CA GLY A 478 -4.10 5.52 3.47
C GLY A 478 -4.24 4.33 2.51
N ASN A 479 -4.40 4.65 1.22
CA ASN A 479 -4.25 3.69 0.12
C ASN A 479 -2.95 3.96 -0.63
N LEU A 480 -2.38 2.89 -1.19
CA LEU A 480 -1.26 2.94 -2.11
C LEU A 480 -1.71 2.37 -3.46
N HIS A 481 -1.75 3.23 -4.46
CA HIS A 481 -2.11 2.87 -5.81
C HIS A 481 -0.87 2.44 -6.59
N TYR A 482 -0.93 1.29 -7.25
CA TYR A 482 0.15 0.74 -8.07
C TYR A 482 -0.10 1.05 -9.54
N TYR A 483 0.96 1.38 -10.27
CA TYR A 483 0.89 1.79 -11.67
C TYR A 483 1.98 1.15 -12.50
N LEU A 484 1.67 0.96 -13.79
CA LEU A 484 2.64 0.67 -14.83
C LEU A 484 2.63 1.79 -15.86
N TYR A 485 3.82 2.18 -16.31
CA TYR A 485 4.01 3.07 -17.45
C TYR A 485 4.28 2.25 -18.71
N ASN A 486 3.60 2.59 -19.81
CA ASN A 486 3.71 1.92 -21.10
C ASN A 486 3.44 0.40 -21.03
N TRP A 487 2.48 0.01 -20.19
CA TRP A 487 1.97 -1.34 -20.12
C TRP A 487 0.49 -1.32 -19.74
N ARG A 488 -0.33 -2.06 -20.48
CA ARG A 488 -1.74 -2.30 -20.17
C ARG A 488 -1.92 -3.74 -19.72
N LEU A 489 -2.82 -3.96 -18.77
CA LEU A 489 -3.17 -5.28 -18.27
C LEU A 489 -4.50 -5.73 -18.85
N SER A 490 -4.69 -7.04 -19.03
CA SER A 490 -5.98 -7.64 -19.39
C SER A 490 -7.02 -7.63 -18.26
N GLU A 491 -6.58 -7.42 -17.02
CA GLU A 491 -7.46 -7.25 -15.85
C GLU A 491 -6.76 -6.45 -14.75
N GLN A 492 -7.55 -5.91 -13.82
CA GLN A 492 -7.01 -5.27 -12.61
C GLN A 492 -6.56 -6.33 -11.60
N PHE A 493 -5.38 -6.17 -11.03
CA PHE A 493 -4.89 -7.05 -9.96
C PHE A 493 -5.52 -6.70 -8.61
N LYS A 494 -5.85 -7.73 -7.85
CA LYS A 494 -6.08 -7.62 -6.40
C LYS A 494 -4.74 -7.37 -5.70
N PRO A 495 -4.74 -6.69 -4.54
CA PRO A 495 -3.51 -6.47 -3.76
C PRO A 495 -2.77 -7.76 -3.43
N SER A 496 -3.50 -8.85 -3.15
CA SER A 496 -2.92 -10.17 -2.86
C SER A 496 -2.22 -10.83 -4.05
N GLN A 497 -2.36 -10.28 -5.26
CA GLN A 497 -1.67 -10.74 -6.47
C GLN A 497 -0.36 -9.97 -6.72
N LEU A 498 -0.04 -8.99 -5.87
CA LEU A 498 1.19 -8.22 -5.94
C LEU A 498 2.25 -8.80 -4.99
N GLY A 499 3.37 -9.24 -5.56
CA GLY A 499 4.60 -9.67 -4.89
C GLY A 499 5.70 -8.60 -4.92
N MET A 500 5.32 -7.33 -4.77
CA MET A 500 6.28 -6.22 -4.80
C MET A 500 5.98 -5.15 -3.75
N VAL A 501 7.03 -4.66 -3.10
CA VAL A 501 6.95 -3.57 -2.11
C VAL A 501 7.92 -2.47 -2.55
N LEU A 502 7.41 -1.25 -2.73
CA LEU A 502 8.22 -0.06 -3.01
C LEU A 502 8.45 0.69 -1.69
N VAL A 503 9.59 1.39 -1.62
CA VAL A 503 10.11 2.04 -0.39
C VAL A 503 9.81 3.52 -0.29
#